data_AF-X0U5I1-F1
#
_entry.id   AF-X0U5I1-F1
#
_cell.length_a   1.000
_cell.length_b   1.000
_cell.length_c   1.000
_cell.angle_alpha   90.00
_cell.angle_beta   90.00
_cell.angle_gamma   90.00
#
_symmetry.space_group_name_H-M   'P 1'
#
loop_
_entity.id
_entity.type
_entity.pdbx_description
1 polymer ?
#
loop_
_entity_poly.entity_id
_entity_poly.type
_entity_poly.pdbx_seq_one_letter_code
_entity_poly.pdbx_strand_id
1 'polypeptide(L)'
;AEMFRIERRIVFVNGITDSYILSVEGRCSVEFKPLKFEVTCKISDDAYLKHYLGRADNVFPFVEQLETADVSTYRYKVIFKPLQIIPDIDIEL
;
A
#
# COMPACT_ATOMS: atom_id res chain seq x y z
N ALA A 1 -10.01 12.87 -1.16
CA ALA A 1 -10.06 11.42 -0.96
C ALA A 1 -10.67 10.77 -2.21
N GLU A 2 -9.95 9.86 -2.86
CA GLU A 2 -10.49 9.05 -3.96
C GLU A 2 -11.57 8.09 -3.43
N MET A 3 -12.60 7.79 -4.23
CA MET A 3 -13.83 7.12 -3.77
C MET A 3 -13.70 5.61 -3.43
N PHE A 4 -12.53 5.13 -2.98
CA PHE A 4 -12.29 3.71 -2.64
C PHE A 4 -12.72 2.71 -3.75
N ARG A 5 -12.67 3.12 -5.03
CA ARG A 5 -13.12 2.28 -6.17
C ARG A 5 -12.01 1.45 -6.81
N ILE A 6 -10.77 1.63 -6.35
CA ILE A 6 -9.58 1.07 -6.98
C ILE A 6 -8.85 0.24 -5.93
N GLU A 7 -8.53 -1.00 -6.28
CA GLU A 7 -7.65 -1.85 -5.50
C GLU A 7 -6.21 -1.34 -5.58
N ARG A 8 -5.61 -1.12 -4.41
CA ARG A 8 -4.25 -0.63 -4.27
C ARG A 8 -3.42 -1.53 -3.39
N ARG A 9 -2.14 -1.63 -3.72
CA ARG A 9 -1.11 -2.14 -2.82
C ARG A 9 -0.26 -0.98 -2.34
N ILE A 10 -0.19 -0.81 -1.04
CA ILE A 10 0.60 0.22 -0.38
C ILE A 10 1.73 -0.49 0.34
N VAL A 11 2.97 -0.12 0.05
CA VAL A 11 4.16 -0.73 0.63
C VAL A 11 5.01 0.36 1.26
N PHE A 12 5.42 0.16 2.51
CA PHE A 12 6.38 1.04 3.18
C PHE A 12 7.74 0.35 3.23
N VAL A 13 8.74 1.01 2.65
CA VAL A 13 10.10 0.47 2.51
C VAL A 13 11.06 1.26 3.39
N ASN A 14 11.95 0.56 4.08
CA ASN A 14 13.11 1.19 4.71
C ASN A 14 14.22 1.36 3.67
N GLY A 15 14.59 2.59 3.33
CA GLY A 15 15.64 2.88 2.36
C GLY A 15 17.08 2.68 2.86
N ILE A 16 17.28 2.24 4.12
CA ILE A 16 18.60 1.84 4.63
C ILE A 16 18.81 0.33 4.50
N THR A 17 17.78 -0.45 4.83
CA THR A 17 17.86 -1.93 4.91
C THR A 17 17.20 -2.64 3.74
N ASP A 18 16.58 -1.90 2.82
CA ASP A 18 15.76 -2.40 1.71
C ASP A 18 14.61 -3.33 2.14
N SER A 19 14.24 -3.29 3.42
CA SER A 19 13.23 -4.18 4.01
C SER A 19 11.83 -3.59 3.93
N TYR A 20 10.82 -4.46 3.77
CA TYR A 20 9.43 -4.09 3.95
C TYR A 20 9.09 -3.92 5.41
N ILE A 21 8.56 -2.73 5.73
CA ILE A 21 8.08 -2.41 7.07
C ILE A 21 6.62 -2.84 7.20
N LEU A 22 5.83 -2.62 6.14
CA LEU A 22 4.40 -2.86 6.12
C LEU A 22 3.94 -2.97 4.67
N SER A 23 2.99 -3.87 4.41
CA SER A 23 2.20 -3.89 3.18
C SER A 23 0.71 -3.91 3.52
N VAL A 24 -0.06 -3.08 2.83
CA VAL A 24 -1.52 -3.02 2.92
C VAL A 24 -2.07 -3.17 1.52
N GLU A 25 -2.98 -4.10 1.33
CA GLU A 25 -3.67 -4.31 0.05
C GLU A 25 -5.18 -4.14 0.25
N GLY A 26 -5.83 -3.49 -0.72
CA GLY A 26 -7.27 -3.34 -0.75
C GLY A 26 -7.73 -1.99 -1.33
N ARG A 27 -9.01 -1.70 -1.15
CA ARG A 27 -9.61 -0.40 -1.50
C ARG A 27 -9.23 0.66 -0.50
N CYS A 28 -8.02 1.15 -0.64
CA CYS A 28 -7.42 2.10 0.28
C CYS A 28 -7.18 3.46 -0.38
N SER A 29 -7.25 4.51 0.42
CA SER A 29 -6.80 5.87 0.10
C SER A 29 -5.62 6.23 0.98
N VAL A 30 -4.64 6.93 0.43
CA VAL A 30 -3.46 7.40 1.18
C VAL A 30 -3.44 8.92 1.21
N GLU A 31 -3.22 9.50 2.40
CA GLU A 31 -2.96 10.92 2.57
C GLU A 31 -1.55 11.16 3.09
N PHE A 32 -0.85 12.10 2.44
CA PHE A 32 0.48 12.54 2.83
C PHE A 32 0.34 13.77 3.71
N LYS A 33 0.77 13.69 4.98
CA LYS A 33 0.79 14.81 5.91
C LYS A 33 2.23 15.15 6.29
N PRO A 34 2.52 16.37 6.79
CA PRO A 34 3.87 16.78 7.15
C PRO A 34 4.58 15.87 8.15
N LEU A 35 3.85 15.16 9.03
CA LEU A 35 4.45 14.33 10.08
C LEU A 35 4.07 12.85 9.98
N LYS A 36 3.22 12.46 9.02
CA LYS A 36 2.67 11.11 8.95
C LYS A 36 2.07 10.79 7.60
N PHE A 37 1.96 9.50 7.31
CA PHE A 37 1.12 8.94 6.27
C PHE A 37 -0.15 8.40 6.91
N GLU A 38 -1.30 8.68 6.31
CA GLU A 38 -2.58 8.13 6.75
C GLU A 38 -3.10 7.19 5.67
N VAL A 39 -3.37 5.94 6.03
CA VAL A 39 -3.98 4.95 5.13
C VAL A 39 -5.37 4.65 5.65
N THR A 40 -6.40 4.90 4.84
CA THR A 40 -7.78 4.53 5.15
C THR A 40 -8.21 3.46 4.16
N CYS A 41 -8.67 2.32 4.65
CA CYS A 41 -9.14 1.21 3.82
C CYS A 41 -10.61 0.92 4.10
N LYS A 42 -11.39 0.73 3.03
CA LYS A 42 -12.78 0.30 3.13
C LYS A 42 -12.82 -1.22 3.29
N ILE A 43 -13.38 -1.72 4.40
CA ILE A 43 -13.45 -3.15 4.73
C ILE A 43 -14.85 -3.75 4.52
N SER A 44 -15.89 -2.91 4.52
CA SER A 44 -17.26 -3.26 4.10
C SER A 44 -17.99 -2.00 3.64
N ASP A 45 -19.27 -2.09 3.27
CA ASP A 45 -20.03 -0.94 2.73
C ASP A 45 -19.99 0.30 3.62
N ASP A 46 -20.01 0.11 4.95
CA ASP A 46 -20.03 1.19 5.94
C ASP A 46 -18.90 1.10 6.98
N ALA A 47 -17.92 0.21 6.80
CA ALA A 47 -16.81 0.05 7.73
C ALA A 47 -15.46 0.37 7.10
N TYR A 48 -14.63 1.08 7.86
CA TYR A 48 -13.32 1.58 7.44
C TYR A 48 -12.29 1.35 8.54
N LEU A 49 -11.08 0.95 8.15
CA LEU A 49 -9.92 0.93 9.03
C LEU A 49 -8.99 2.08 8.66
N LYS A 50 -8.40 2.71 9.67
CA LYS A 50 -7.46 3.81 9.50
C LYS A 50 -6.16 3.51 10.21
N HIS A 51 -5.06 3.60 9.47
CA HIS A 51 -3.71 3.38 9.94
C HIS A 51 -2.91 4.68 9.84
N TYR A 52 -2.03 4.90 10.80
CA TYR A 52 -1.11 6.03 10.81
C TYR A 52 0.31 5.50 10.85
N LEU A 53 1.15 5.99 9.96
CA LEU A 53 2.59 5.76 10.02
C LEU A 53 3.29 7.10 10.21
N GLY A 54 4.11 7.22 11.25
CA GLY A 54 4.95 8.40 11.44
C GLY A 54 5.92 8.56 10.26
N ARG A 55 6.12 9.80 9.81
CA ARG A 55 7.10 10.08 8.75
C ARG A 55 8.50 9.96 9.33
N ALA A 56 9.32 9.12 8.72
CA ALA A 56 10.73 8.98 9.02
C ALA A 56 11.54 9.20 7.73
N ASP A 57 12.76 9.71 7.86
CA ASP A 57 13.58 10.15 6.72
C ASP A 57 13.97 9.00 5.78
N ASN A 58 13.98 7.78 6.31
CA ASN A 58 14.32 6.55 5.59
C ASN A 58 13.10 5.67 5.27
N VAL A 59 11.87 6.15 5.46
CA VAL A 59 10.65 5.36 5.20
C VAL A 59 9.91 5.91 3.99
N PHE A 60 9.85 5.10 2.94
CA PHE A 60 9.28 5.49 1.65
C PHE A 60 8.01 4.69 1.36
N PRO A 61 6.83 5.34 1.26
CA PRO A 61 5.62 4.69 0.77
C PRO A 61 5.65 4.56 -0.75
N PHE A 62 5.27 3.39 -1.25
CA PHE A 62 4.93 3.13 -2.64
C PHE A 62 3.45 2.75 -2.72
N VAL A 63 2.68 3.47 -3.53
CA VAL A 63 1.24 3.24 -3.69
C VAL A 63 1.00 2.78 -5.13
N GLU A 64 0.81 1.48 -5.29
CA GLU A 64 0.54 0.82 -6.56
C GLU A 64 -0.96 0.63 -6.74
N GLN A 65 -1.45 0.87 -7.96
CA GLN A 65 -2.79 0.49 -8.37
C GLN A 65 -2.71 -0.89 -9.04
N LEU A 66 -3.46 -1.86 -8.53
CA LEU A 66 -3.36 -3.26 -8.96
C LEU A 66 -4.16 -3.55 -10.24
N GLU A 67 -5.26 -2.85 -10.45
CA GLU A 67 -6.15 -3.06 -11.58
C GLU A 67 -6.35 -1.78 -12.38
N THR A 68 -6.52 -1.92 -13.70
CA THR A 68 -6.82 -0.79 -14.57
C THR A 68 -8.21 -0.25 -14.27
N ALA A 69 -8.32 1.06 -14.04
CA ALA A 69 -9.61 1.73 -14.00
C ALA A 69 -9.97 2.20 -15.42
N ASP A 70 -10.58 1.33 -16.22
CA ASP A 70 -11.21 1.58 -17.54
C ASP A 70 -10.65 2.77 -18.38
N VAL A 71 -9.32 2.87 -18.50
CA VAL A 71 -8.63 3.84 -19.37
C VAL A 71 -7.60 3.12 -20.26
N SER A 72 -7.80 3.28 -21.56
CA SER A 72 -7.26 2.57 -22.72
C SER A 72 -5.72 2.31 -22.82
N THR A 73 -5.40 1.11 -23.32
CA THR A 73 -4.35 0.74 -24.33
C THR A 73 -2.84 0.99 -24.10
N TYR A 74 -2.30 0.91 -22.88
CA TYR A 74 -0.84 0.94 -22.69
C TYR A 74 -0.32 -0.25 -21.85
N ARG A 75 0.82 -0.82 -22.27
CA ARG A 75 1.52 -1.88 -21.53
C ARG A 75 2.16 -1.29 -20.27
N TYR A 76 1.49 -1.45 -19.13
CA TYR A 76 2.01 -1.11 -17.82
C TYR A 76 2.88 -2.27 -17.28
N LYS A 77 4.11 -1.96 -16.84
CA LYS A 77 5.01 -2.94 -16.20
C LYS A 77 5.74 -2.26 -15.05
N VAL A 78 5.38 -2.64 -13.83
CA VAL A 78 6.18 -2.35 -12.64
C VAL A 78 7.04 -3.58 -12.36
N ILE A 79 8.35 -3.39 -12.26
CA ILE A 79 9.27 -4.44 -11.83
C ILE A 79 9.67 -4.10 -10.40
N PHE A 80 9.07 -4.79 -9.46
CA PHE A 80 9.47 -4.75 -8.07
C PHE A 80 10.44 -5.90 -7.82
N LYS A 81 11.65 -5.61 -7.35
CA LYS A 81 12.65 -6.64 -6.99
C LYS A 81 12.88 -6.71 -5.49
N PRO A 82 11.98 -7.34 -4.74
CA PRO A 82 12.33 -7.86 -3.43
C PRO A 82 12.53 -9.34 -3.43
N LEU A 83 13.57 -9.77 -2.76
CA LEU A 83 13.73 -11.16 -2.34
C LEU A 83 12.76 -11.56 -1.21
N GLN A 84 11.81 -10.71 -0.79
CA GLN A 84 11.01 -10.86 0.44
C GLN A 84 9.51 -10.52 0.32
N ILE A 85 8.85 -10.72 -0.83
CA ILE A 85 7.37 -10.84 -0.81
C ILE A 85 7.03 -12.33 -0.75
N ILE A 86 7.29 -12.93 0.39
CA ILE A 86 6.62 -14.17 0.78
C ILE A 86 5.85 -13.78 2.05
N PRO A 87 4.51 -13.77 2.02
CA PRO A 87 3.75 -13.58 3.25
C PRO A 87 4.12 -14.73 4.20
N ASP A 88 4.53 -14.40 5.43
CA ASP A 88 4.60 -15.40 6.50
C ASP A 88 3.19 -15.96 6.68
N ILE A 89 3.00 -17.20 6.22
CA ILE A 89 1.80 -17.97 6.53
C ILE A 89 2.09 -18.57 7.90
N ASP A 90 1.61 -17.91 8.95
CA ASP A 90 1.59 -18.48 10.28
C ASP A 90 0.51 -19.56 10.30
N ILE A 91 0.91 -20.82 10.10
CA ILE A 91 0.03 -21.96 10.28
C ILE A 91 0.16 -22.37 11.75
N GLU A 92 -0.72 -21.85 12.60
CA GLU A 92 -0.93 -22.44 13.91
C GLU A 92 -1.48 -23.87 13.70
N LEU A 93 -0.66 -24.87 14.03
CA LEU A 93 -1.02 -26.29 14.09
C LEU A 93 -1.61 -26.62 15.46
#